data_AF-A0A1J5TXU7-F1
#
_entry.id   AF-A0A1J5TXU7-F1
#
_cell.length_a   1.000
_cell.length_b   1.000
_cell.length_c   1.000
_cell.angle_alpha   90.00
_cell.angle_beta   90.00
_cell.angle_gamma   90.00
#
_symmetry.space_group_name_H-M   'P 1'
#
loop_
_entity.id
_entity.type
_entity.pdbx_description
1 polymer ?
#
loop_
_entity_poly.entity_id
_entity_poly.type
_entity_poly.pdbx_seq_one_letter_code
_entity_poly.pdbx_strand_id
1 'polypeptide(L)'
;MLRRWGLEPLILDQLPSQGQTIIEKLESYAADVQFAVVLATPDDMGHRAEHSDESTYRARQNVVLELGMLLSQLGRKKVAVLLKDQENMERPSDIQGLIYIPFKDNLEHDAGLLLAKEMAAQGYNVDVAKL
;
A
#
# COMPACT_ATOMS: atom_id res chain seq x y z
N MET A 1 -7.58 -0.17 -12.93
CA MET A 1 -6.47 -1.11 -13.19
C MET A 1 -6.78 -2.52 -12.70
N LEU A 2 -6.79 -2.82 -11.40
CA LEU A 2 -6.96 -4.20 -10.89
C LEU A 2 -8.17 -4.97 -11.46
N ARG A 3 -9.35 -4.34 -11.52
CA ARG A 3 -10.55 -4.94 -12.15
C ARG A 3 -10.37 -5.27 -13.64
N ARG A 4 -9.60 -4.47 -14.39
CA ARG A 4 -9.28 -4.77 -15.80
C ARG A 4 -8.40 -6.02 -15.92
N TRP A 5 -7.56 -6.30 -14.93
CA TRP A 5 -6.78 -7.53 -14.86
C TRP A 5 -7.62 -8.75 -14.46
N GLY A 6 -8.93 -8.60 -14.22
CA GLY A 6 -9.82 -9.66 -13.79
C GLY A 6 -9.74 -9.98 -12.30
N LEU A 7 -9.21 -9.03 -11.50
CA LEU A 7 -9.12 -9.15 -10.05
C LEU A 7 -10.29 -8.41 -9.38
N GLU A 8 -10.79 -8.95 -8.27
CA GLU A 8 -11.80 -8.31 -7.43
C GLU A 8 -11.16 -7.78 -6.14
N PRO A 9 -10.74 -6.49 -6.10
CA PRO A 9 -10.10 -5.94 -4.91
C PRO A 9 -11.13 -5.63 -3.82
N LEU A 10 -10.79 -5.97 -2.58
CA LEU A 10 -11.45 -5.44 -1.40
C LEU A 10 -10.86 -4.06 -1.09
N ILE A 11 -11.70 -3.02 -1.14
CA ILE A 11 -11.29 -1.64 -0.83
C ILE A 11 -11.80 -1.34 0.57
N LEU A 12 -10.89 -1.26 1.56
CA LEU A 12 -11.25 -1.19 2.99
C LEU A 12 -12.30 -0.13 3.31
N ASP A 13 -12.18 1.08 2.75
CA ASP A 13 -13.13 2.18 2.97
C ASP A 13 -14.55 1.89 2.43
N GLN A 14 -14.65 1.05 1.39
CA GLN A 14 -15.93 0.68 0.77
C GLN A 14 -16.64 -0.49 1.46
N LEU A 15 -15.96 -1.20 2.37
CA LEU A 15 -16.53 -2.34 3.07
C LEU A 15 -17.44 -1.87 4.23
N PRO A 16 -18.46 -2.64 4.65
CA PRO A 16 -19.25 -2.31 5.83
C PRO A 16 -18.40 -2.26 7.10
N SER A 17 -18.58 -1.25 7.95
CA SER A 17 -17.85 -1.16 9.22
C SER A 17 -18.43 -2.05 10.32
N GLN A 18 -19.72 -2.43 10.27
CA GLN A 18 -20.35 -3.36 11.22
C GLN A 18 -20.17 -3.00 12.72
N GLY A 19 -20.02 -1.71 13.06
CA GLY A 19 -19.73 -1.25 14.42
C GLY A 19 -18.27 -1.45 14.87
N GLN A 20 -17.42 -2.02 14.01
CA GLN A 20 -15.99 -2.18 14.21
C GLN A 20 -15.25 -0.85 13.99
N THR A 21 -14.14 -0.71 14.73
CA THR A 21 -13.10 0.28 14.42
C THR A 21 -12.41 -0.05 13.09
N ILE A 22 -11.69 0.92 12.52
CA ILE A 22 -10.92 0.71 11.28
C ILE A 22 -9.90 -0.44 11.44
N ILE A 23 -9.29 -0.55 12.62
CA ILE A 23 -8.30 -1.58 12.96
C ILE A 23 -8.95 -2.97 12.97
N GLU A 24 -10.08 -3.14 13.67
CA GLU A 24 -10.81 -4.41 13.72
C GLU A 24 -11.37 -4.82 12.36
N LYS A 25 -11.81 -3.83 11.57
CA LYS A 25 -12.25 -4.03 10.19
C LYS A 25 -11.09 -4.49 9.29
N LEU A 26 -9.91 -3.89 9.44
CA LEU A 26 -8.74 -4.32 8.68
C LEU A 26 -8.36 -5.75 9.06
N GLU A 27 -8.30 -6.07 10.35
CA GLU A 27 -7.93 -7.40 10.84
C GLU A 27 -8.88 -8.49 10.31
N SER A 28 -10.19 -8.23 10.34
CA SER A 28 -11.22 -9.16 9.87
C SER A 28 -11.09 -9.42 8.36
N TYR A 29 -11.08 -8.38 7.53
CA TYR A 29 -11.01 -8.53 6.08
C TYR A 29 -9.63 -8.96 5.58
N ALA A 30 -8.55 -8.63 6.30
CA ALA A 30 -7.21 -9.07 5.95
C ALA A 30 -7.03 -10.59 6.09
N ALA A 31 -7.90 -11.27 6.85
CA ALA A 31 -7.87 -12.73 6.97
C ALA A 31 -8.34 -13.44 5.69
N ASP A 32 -9.16 -12.75 4.87
CA ASP A 32 -9.76 -13.29 3.66
C ASP A 32 -8.97 -12.99 2.37
N VAL A 33 -7.82 -12.31 2.49
CA VAL A 33 -6.98 -11.91 1.33
C VAL A 33 -5.61 -12.56 1.35
N GLN A 34 -5.02 -12.74 0.17
CA GLN A 34 -3.69 -13.33 -0.01
C GLN A 34 -2.62 -12.31 -0.43
N PHE A 35 -3.03 -11.07 -0.72
CA PHE A 35 -2.15 -9.97 -1.10
C PHE A 35 -2.79 -8.64 -0.74
N ALA A 36 -1.99 -7.69 -0.27
CA ALA A 36 -2.43 -6.34 0.05
C ALA A 36 -1.62 -5.29 -0.73
N VAL A 37 -2.30 -4.23 -1.11
CA VAL A 37 -1.72 -3.06 -1.77
C VAL A 37 -2.02 -1.85 -0.91
N VAL A 38 -0.97 -1.17 -0.45
CA VAL A 38 -1.07 0.05 0.35
C VAL A 38 -0.74 1.24 -0.53
N LEU A 39 -1.62 2.23 -0.59
CA LEU A 39 -1.38 3.48 -1.30
C LEU A 39 -0.80 4.51 -0.32
N ALA A 40 0.47 4.85 -0.50
CA ALA A 40 1.19 5.81 0.32
C ALA A 40 1.39 7.11 -0.46
N THR A 41 0.62 8.14 -0.09
CA THR A 41 0.65 9.48 -0.69
C THR A 41 1.20 10.52 0.28
N PRO A 42 1.74 11.66 -0.20
CA PRO A 42 2.27 12.76 0.61
C PRO A 42 1.15 13.58 1.28
N ASP A 43 0.36 12.93 2.12
CA ASP A 43 -0.84 13.52 2.72
C ASP A 43 -0.56 14.35 3.97
N ASP A 44 0.49 13.99 4.71
CA ASP A 44 0.93 14.68 5.92
C ASP A 44 2.33 15.28 5.70
N MET A 45 2.68 16.28 6.49
CA MET A 45 4.07 16.74 6.67
C MET A 45 4.50 16.51 8.10
N GLY A 46 5.77 16.14 8.30
CA GLY A 46 6.30 15.89 9.63
C GLY A 46 7.80 16.08 9.71
N HIS A 47 8.28 16.22 10.94
CA HIS A 47 9.70 16.31 11.26
C HIS A 47 9.96 15.68 12.63
N ARG A 48 11.23 15.43 12.94
CA ARG A 48 11.65 15.02 14.29
C ARG A 48 11.42 16.17 15.27
N ALA A 49 11.16 15.83 16.54
CA ALA A 49 11.02 16.84 17.58
C ALA A 49 12.22 17.79 17.57
N GLU A 50 11.98 19.09 17.68
CA GLU A 50 13.01 20.16 17.65
C GLU A 50 13.75 20.37 16.31
N HIS A 51 13.38 19.66 15.24
CA HIS A 51 13.97 19.77 13.90
C HIS A 51 12.96 20.27 12.86
N SER A 52 12.28 21.40 13.12
CA SER A 52 11.22 21.90 12.22
C SER A 52 11.70 22.28 10.82
N ASP A 53 13.00 22.49 10.64
CA ASP A 53 13.69 22.72 9.38
C ASP A 53 13.82 21.45 8.52
N GLU A 54 13.68 20.25 9.10
CA GLU A 54 13.72 18.96 8.41
C GLU A 54 12.33 18.46 7.95
N SER A 55 11.34 19.35 7.86
CA SER A 55 9.97 18.99 7.50
C SER A 55 9.87 18.36 6.12
N THR A 56 9.31 17.16 6.06
CA THR A 56 9.18 16.36 4.83
C THR A 56 7.77 15.79 4.70
N TYR A 57 7.36 15.51 3.45
CA TYR A 57 6.08 14.85 3.21
C TYR A 57 6.13 13.39 3.63
N ARG A 58 5.01 12.87 4.10
CA ARG A 58 4.87 11.49 4.55
C ARG A 58 3.48 10.95 4.33
N ALA A 59 3.37 9.63 4.37
CA ALA A 59 2.09 8.94 4.42
C ALA A 59 1.38 9.26 5.74
N ARG A 60 0.04 9.29 5.71
CA ARG A 60 -0.74 9.47 6.94
C ARG A 60 -0.38 8.42 7.99
N GLN A 61 -0.37 8.81 9.26
CA GLN A 61 -0.02 7.89 10.35
C GLN A 61 -0.92 6.64 10.39
N ASN A 62 -2.21 6.77 10.07
CA ASN A 62 -3.13 5.64 9.99
C ASN A 62 -2.70 4.65 8.90
N VAL A 63 -2.24 5.13 7.74
CA VAL A 63 -1.75 4.29 6.64
C VAL A 63 -0.48 3.53 7.06
N VAL A 64 0.40 4.16 7.84
CA VAL A 64 1.60 3.51 8.38
C VAL A 64 1.23 2.40 9.37
N LEU A 65 0.23 2.63 10.23
CA LEU A 65 -0.28 1.61 11.15
C LEU A 65 -0.90 0.42 10.40
N GLU A 66 -1.79 0.69 9.44
CA GLU A 66 -2.44 -0.33 8.60
C GLU A 66 -1.41 -1.16 7.82
N LEU A 67 -0.36 -0.51 7.29
CA LEU A 67 0.78 -1.19 6.67
C LEU A 67 1.45 -2.16 7.65
N GLY A 68 1.74 -1.71 8.88
CA GLY A 68 2.34 -2.56 9.91
C GLY A 68 1.49 -3.80 10.22
N MET A 69 0.17 -3.63 10.32
CA MET A 69 -0.77 -4.73 10.56
C MET A 69 -0.79 -5.73 9.39
N LEU A 70 -0.89 -5.23 8.16
CA LEU A 70 -0.86 -6.07 6.95
C LEU A 70 0.47 -6.85 6.85
N LEU A 71 1.58 -6.23 7.20
CA LEU A 71 2.88 -6.91 7.24
C LEU A 71 2.95 -8.00 8.29
N SER A 72 2.34 -7.77 9.46
CA SER A 72 2.26 -8.77 10.52
C SER A 72 1.40 -9.97 10.11
N GLN A 73 0.28 -9.73 9.42
CA GLN A 73 -0.71 -10.75 9.09
C GLN A 73 -0.38 -11.54 7.81
N LEU A 74 0.05 -10.84 6.76
CA LEU A 74 0.30 -11.44 5.43
C LEU A 74 1.78 -11.73 5.18
N GLY A 75 2.67 -11.03 5.88
CA GLY A 75 4.11 -11.08 5.63
C GLY A 75 4.56 -10.21 4.45
N ARG A 76 5.85 -9.88 4.43
CA ARG A 76 6.45 -8.88 3.53
C ARG A 76 6.31 -9.19 2.04
N LYS A 77 6.28 -10.48 1.65
CA LYS A 77 6.18 -10.90 0.23
C LYS A 77 4.79 -10.71 -0.38
N LYS A 78 3.77 -10.49 0.46
CA LYS A 78 2.37 -10.38 0.07
C LYS A 78 1.81 -8.97 0.25
N VAL A 79 2.70 -7.99 0.46
CA VAL A 79 2.33 -6.58 0.66
C VAL A 79 3.17 -5.72 -0.27
N ALA A 80 2.50 -4.94 -1.13
CA ALA A 80 3.14 -3.93 -1.97
C ALA A 80 2.73 -2.53 -1.52
N VAL A 81 3.69 -1.61 -1.44
CA VAL A 81 3.43 -0.20 -1.15
C VAL A 81 3.59 0.60 -2.43
N LEU A 82 2.50 1.18 -2.92
CA LEU A 82 2.51 2.13 -4.01
C LEU A 82 2.85 3.50 -3.43
N LEU A 83 4.02 4.02 -3.76
CA LEU A 83 4.59 5.22 -3.15
C LEU A 83 4.52 6.40 -4.12
N LYS A 84 3.68 7.39 -3.82
CA LYS A 84 3.60 8.59 -4.64
C LYS A 84 4.78 9.52 -4.36
N ASP A 85 5.34 10.12 -5.41
CA ASP A 85 6.33 11.21 -5.31
C ASP A 85 7.52 10.85 -4.39
N GLN A 86 8.06 9.65 -4.61
CA GLN A 86 9.12 9.02 -3.81
C GLN A 86 10.37 9.90 -3.56
N GLU A 87 10.63 10.91 -4.41
CA GLU A 87 11.74 11.86 -4.30
C GLU A 87 11.49 12.91 -3.20
N ASN A 88 10.23 13.22 -2.91
CA ASN A 88 9.81 14.29 -2.00
C ASN A 88 9.18 13.77 -0.70
N MET A 89 9.10 12.45 -0.53
CA MET A 89 8.40 11.80 0.58
C MET A 89 9.37 10.94 1.40
N GLU A 90 9.28 11.04 2.72
CA GLU A 90 10.01 10.12 3.60
C GLU A 90 9.54 8.69 3.39
N ARG A 91 10.49 7.75 3.44
CA ARG A 91 10.21 6.32 3.49
C ARG A 91 10.45 5.84 4.91
N PRO A 92 9.58 4.98 5.45
CA PRO A 92 9.87 4.30 6.71
C PRO A 92 11.20 3.55 6.60
N SER A 93 12.24 4.02 7.27
CA SER A 93 13.60 3.47 7.17
C SER A 93 13.71 2.05 7.71
N ASP A 94 12.80 1.66 8.61
CA ASP A 94 12.87 0.43 9.38
C ASP A 94 12.32 -0.81 8.64
N ILE A 95 11.75 -0.65 7.44
CA ILE A 95 11.12 -1.76 6.69
C ILE A 95 12.00 -2.22 5.51
N GLN A 96 13.20 -2.69 5.83
CA GLN A 96 14.07 -3.34 4.83
C GLN A 96 13.42 -4.61 4.24
N GLY A 97 13.42 -4.69 2.90
CA GLY A 97 12.85 -5.80 2.14
C GLY A 97 11.37 -5.67 1.79
N LEU A 98 10.75 -4.52 2.04
CA LEU A 98 9.42 -4.20 1.54
C LEU A 98 9.46 -3.75 0.09
N ILE A 99 8.46 -4.17 -0.70
CA ILE A 99 8.30 -3.75 -2.08
C ILE A 99 7.69 -2.34 -2.10
N TYR A 100 8.51 -1.34 -2.40
CA TYR A 100 8.05 0.01 -2.73
C TYR A 100 8.00 0.18 -4.24
N ILE A 101 6.82 0.43 -4.78
CA ILE A 101 6.60 0.69 -6.20
C ILE A 101 6.32 2.18 -6.36
N PRO A 102 7.27 2.97 -6.86
CA PRO A 102 7.06 4.41 -7.03
C PRO A 102 6.04 4.70 -8.12
N PHE A 103 5.27 5.76 -7.94
CA PHE A 103 4.46 6.35 -9.01
C PHE A 103 4.42 7.88 -8.89
N LYS A 104 4.11 8.58 -9.98
CA LYS A 104 3.91 10.03 -10.00
C LYS A 104 2.44 10.33 -10.25
N ASP A 105 2.07 10.57 -11.51
CA ASP A 105 0.72 11.01 -11.88
C ASP A 105 -0.15 9.88 -12.43
N ASN A 106 0.44 8.89 -13.09
CA ASN A 106 -0.30 7.78 -13.68
C ASN A 106 0.08 6.46 -13.05
N LEU A 107 -0.65 6.09 -12.00
CA LEU A 107 -0.42 4.86 -11.23
C LEU A 107 -0.37 3.60 -12.09
N GLU A 108 -1.20 3.50 -13.13
CA GLU A 108 -1.19 2.33 -14.01
C GLU A 108 0.07 2.26 -14.85
N HIS A 109 0.43 3.36 -15.50
CA HIS A 109 1.64 3.45 -16.30
C HIS A 109 2.91 3.26 -15.45
N ASP A 110 2.96 3.89 -14.27
CA ASP A 110 4.17 3.97 -13.47
C ASP A 110 4.38 2.72 -12.60
N ALA A 111 3.31 2.18 -12.02
CA ALA A 111 3.37 1.08 -11.05
C ALA A 111 2.71 -0.22 -11.52
N GLY A 112 1.87 -0.18 -12.56
CA GLY A 112 1.05 -1.31 -12.98
C GLY A 112 1.87 -2.56 -13.35
N LEU A 113 2.89 -2.42 -14.19
CA LEU A 113 3.73 -3.54 -14.61
C LEU A 113 4.48 -4.22 -13.44
N LEU A 114 5.04 -3.42 -12.53
CA LEU A 114 5.74 -3.95 -11.36
C LEU A 114 4.76 -4.62 -10.39
N LEU A 115 3.62 -3.99 -10.11
CA LEU A 115 2.60 -4.56 -9.25
C LEU A 115 2.08 -5.90 -9.81
N ALA A 116 1.82 -5.96 -11.12
CA ALA A 116 1.39 -7.18 -11.79
C ALA A 116 2.38 -8.33 -11.63
N LYS A 117 3.69 -8.07 -11.77
CA LYS A 117 4.75 -9.07 -11.58
C LYS A 117 4.79 -9.61 -10.15
N GLU A 118 4.69 -8.73 -9.16
CA GLU A 118 4.72 -9.12 -7.74
C GLU A 118 3.48 -9.94 -7.36
N MET A 119 2.30 -9.52 -7.84
CA MET A 119 1.06 -10.29 -7.64
C MET A 119 1.14 -11.67 -8.32
N ALA A 120 1.67 -11.74 -9.54
CA ALA A 120 1.86 -13.00 -10.26
C ALA A 120 2.83 -13.95 -9.51
N ALA A 121 3.89 -13.42 -8.91
CA ALA A 121 4.81 -14.20 -8.08
C ALA A 121 4.14 -14.79 -6.81
N GLN A 122 3.03 -14.20 -6.36
CA GLN A 122 2.21 -14.70 -5.24
C GLN A 122 1.00 -15.54 -5.70
N GLY A 123 0.92 -15.91 -6.98
CA GLY A 123 -0.10 -16.83 -7.51
C GLY A 123 -1.35 -16.17 -8.08
N TYR A 124 -1.36 -14.83 -8.23
CA TYR A 124 -2.46 -14.15 -8.92
C TYR A 124 -2.31 -14.25 -10.44
N ASN A 125 -3.39 -14.61 -11.13
CA ASN A 125 -3.39 -14.63 -12.59
C ASN A 125 -3.65 -13.21 -13.13
N VAL A 126 -2.58 -12.46 -13.37
CA VAL A 126 -2.65 -11.13 -13.98
C VAL A 126 -2.41 -11.26 -15.48
N ASP A 127 -3.44 -10.95 -16.28
CA ASP A 127 -3.34 -10.97 -17.73
C ASP A 127 -2.46 -9.82 -18.24
N VAL A 128 -1.24 -10.16 -18.65
CA VAL A 128 -0.22 -9.21 -19.13
C VAL A 128 -0.69 -8.47 -20.39
N ALA A 129 -1.61 -9.04 -21.18
CA ALA A 129 -2.17 -8.37 -22.35
C ALA A 129 -3.19 -7.27 -21.99
N LYS A 130 -3.58 -7.18 -20.71
CA LYS A 130 -4.50 -6.16 -20.17
C LYS A 130 -3.79 -5.12 -19.29
N LEU A 131 -2.45 -5.10 -19.32
CA LEU A 131 -1.62 -4.08 -18.69
C LEU A 131 -1.54 -2.81 -19.56
#